data_AF-A0ABD3EKJ0-F1
#
_entry.id   AF-A0ABD3EKJ0-F1
#
_cell.length_a   1.000
_cell.length_b   1.000
_cell.length_c   1.000
_cell.angle_alpha   90.00
_cell.angle_beta   90.00
_cell.angle_gamma   90.00
#
_symmetry.space_group_name_H-M   'P 1'
#
loop_
_entity.id
_entity.type
_entity.pdbx_description
1 polymer ?
#
loop_
_entity_poly.entity_id
_entity_poly.type
_entity_poly.pdbx_seq_one_letter_code
_entity_poly.pdbx_strand_id
1 'polypeptide(L)'
;MGGYHCINRSPPSSPLCTQYTILPVIPKGSRQDVVSATINASYIWRNCEVSKLTKNMRLQSMSSSDESVQLSRFAEWIANIGDGTIGDEVDDAYIIEIPENMLIQDNGDPIDSFAQVIYPNIEQRIEDPKYLQDRAILAPTLDVVDAVNDYMIGKLSGDCHKYYSSNTVCKSDSNGDMLGDVHTPEFLNSIKCSGVSNHELNLKVGTPVMLLRNIDPSNGLCNGTRLLIIRLGSYVLECKILTGHSAGDKVLVPRLSLTPSDVRVPFKFQRRQFPVMISYAMTINKSQGQSLANVGLYLKKPVFSHGQLYVAVSRVTNPTGLKILLCSDEDGETNSTVNVVYKEVFQNL
;
A
#
# COMPACT_ATOMS: atom_id res chain seq x y z
N MET A 1 13.76 6.18 13.54
CA MET A 1 14.72 5.20 13.01
C MET A 1 13.94 4.02 12.40
N GLY A 2 14.35 2.76 12.57
CA GLY A 2 13.80 1.60 11.85
C GLY A 2 14.73 1.16 10.71
N GLY A 3 15.56 0.16 10.99
CA GLY A 3 16.83 -0.04 10.29
C GLY A 3 16.73 -0.49 8.84
N TYR A 4 17.29 0.34 7.95
CA TYR A 4 17.90 -0.17 6.72
C TYR A 4 19.21 -0.87 7.11
N HIS A 5 19.31 -2.15 6.79
CA HIS A 5 20.50 -2.95 7.00
C HIS A 5 21.15 -3.18 5.63
N CYS A 6 22.27 -2.51 5.40
CA CYS A 6 23.08 -2.69 4.21
C CYS A 6 24.00 -3.89 4.42
N ILE A 7 23.79 -4.92 3.61
CA ILE A 7 24.58 -6.16 3.59
C ILE A 7 25.64 -6.03 2.51
N ASN A 8 26.91 -6.19 2.90
CA ASN A 8 28.04 -6.09 1.98
C ASN A 8 28.91 -7.37 2.00
N ARG A 9 29.67 -7.57 0.92
CA ARG A 9 30.69 -8.62 0.76
C ARG A 9 31.80 -8.15 -0.19
N SER A 10 32.92 -8.87 -0.17
CA SER A 10 33.94 -8.79 -1.22
C SER A 10 33.45 -9.43 -2.54
N PRO A 11 34.07 -9.14 -3.71
CA PRO A 11 33.52 -9.51 -5.02
C PRO A 11 33.36 -11.03 -5.26
N PRO A 12 32.39 -11.46 -6.11
CA PRO A 12 31.37 -10.65 -6.78
C PRO A 12 30.17 -10.41 -5.84
N SER A 13 30.00 -9.17 -5.37
CA SER A 13 29.05 -8.82 -4.34
C SER A 13 27.91 -7.93 -4.85
N SER A 14 26.68 -8.41 -4.68
CA SER A 14 25.47 -7.61 -4.82
C SER A 14 25.11 -7.01 -3.47
N PRO A 15 25.12 -5.68 -3.27
CA PRO A 15 24.68 -5.09 -2.02
C PRO A 15 23.17 -5.31 -1.85
N LEU A 16 22.77 -5.86 -0.70
CA LEU A 16 21.36 -6.03 -0.35
C LEU A 16 21.00 -5.01 0.74
N CYS A 17 19.92 -4.25 0.51
CA CYS A 17 19.38 -3.31 1.49
C CYS A 17 18.01 -3.80 1.93
N THR A 18 17.91 -4.34 3.15
CA THR A 18 16.64 -4.79 3.72
C THR A 18 16.10 -3.81 4.75
N GLN A 19 14.78 -3.65 4.76
CA GLN A 19 14.05 -2.98 5.83
C GLN A 19 13.11 -4.03 6.45
N TYR A 20 13.31 -4.36 7.72
CA TYR A 20 12.50 -5.33 8.46
C TYR A 20 11.19 -4.67 8.89
N THR A 21 10.29 -4.47 7.92
CA THR A 21 9.10 -3.63 8.10
C THR A 21 7.81 -4.28 7.63
N ILE A 22 7.84 -5.03 6.53
CA ILE A 22 6.81 -6.01 6.16
C ILE A 22 7.59 -7.26 5.77
N LEU A 23 7.24 -8.37 6.41
CA LEU A 23 7.92 -9.66 6.24
C LEU A 23 7.37 -10.42 5.00
N PRO A 24 8.06 -11.48 4.54
CA PRO A 24 7.53 -12.31 3.46
C PRO A 24 6.15 -12.86 3.79
N VAL A 25 5.17 -12.64 2.90
CA VAL A 25 3.81 -13.16 3.08
C VAL A 25 3.81 -14.66 2.76
N ILE A 26 3.81 -15.50 3.80
CA ILE A 26 3.70 -16.96 3.66
C ILE A 26 2.21 -17.35 3.71
N PRO A 27 1.59 -17.80 2.60
CA PRO A 27 0.15 -18.06 2.57
C PRO A 27 -0.21 -19.26 3.44
N LYS A 28 -1.12 -19.06 4.40
CA LYS A 28 -1.46 -20.03 5.47
C LYS A 28 -0.30 -20.39 6.42
N GLY A 29 0.81 -19.65 6.39
CA GLY A 29 1.92 -19.83 7.33
C GLY A 29 1.62 -19.26 8.72
N SER A 30 2.29 -19.83 9.71
CA SER A 30 2.35 -19.32 11.08
C SER A 30 3.31 -18.13 11.22
N ARG A 31 3.34 -17.49 12.41
CA ARG A 31 4.37 -16.51 12.79
C ARG A 31 5.77 -17.10 12.62
N GLN A 32 5.96 -18.36 13.01
CA GLN A 32 7.21 -19.10 12.92
C GLN A 32 7.64 -19.34 11.45
N ASP A 33 6.71 -19.63 10.54
CA ASP A 33 7.01 -19.77 9.11
C ASP A 33 7.44 -18.43 8.49
N VAL A 34 6.74 -17.34 8.84
CA VAL A 34 7.06 -15.98 8.38
C VAL A 34 8.42 -15.52 8.89
N VAL A 35 8.75 -15.79 10.16
CA VAL A 35 10.08 -15.50 10.74
C VAL A 35 11.16 -16.37 10.08
N SER A 36 10.91 -17.67 9.86
CA SER A 36 11.85 -18.59 9.21
C SER A 36 12.12 -18.26 7.74
N ALA A 37 11.21 -17.53 7.09
CA ALA A 37 11.38 -17.03 5.71
C ALA A 37 12.19 -15.73 5.61
N THR A 38 12.57 -15.10 6.73
CA THR A 38 13.39 -13.88 6.70
C THR A 38 14.84 -14.15 6.28
N ILE A 39 15.50 -13.15 5.68
CA ILE A 39 16.88 -13.30 5.19
C ILE A 39 17.88 -13.61 6.31
N ASN A 40 17.63 -13.16 7.54
CA ASN A 40 18.47 -13.39 8.71
C ASN A 40 18.11 -14.65 9.51
N ALA A 41 17.10 -15.40 9.11
CA ALA A 41 16.95 -16.83 9.46
C ALA A 41 17.80 -17.74 8.55
N SER A 42 18.26 -17.25 7.39
CA SER A 42 18.98 -18.06 6.40
C SER A 42 20.44 -18.33 6.79
N TYR A 43 20.95 -19.51 6.43
CA TYR A 43 22.34 -19.92 6.69
C TYR A 43 23.39 -19.00 6.04
N ILE A 44 23.01 -18.30 4.95
CA ILE A 44 23.88 -17.33 4.27
C ILE A 44 24.07 -16.02 5.06
N TRP A 45 23.32 -15.79 6.14
CA TRP A 45 23.43 -14.59 6.97
C TRP A 45 24.71 -14.50 7.81
N ARG A 46 25.38 -15.63 8.02
CA ARG A 46 26.36 -15.80 9.09
C ARG A 46 27.78 -15.21 8.95
N ASN A 47 28.43 -14.88 7.83
CA ASN A 47 28.18 -14.79 6.39
C ASN A 47 27.63 -13.46 5.77
N CYS A 48 27.09 -12.51 6.54
CA CYS A 48 26.80 -11.14 6.11
C CYS A 48 27.50 -10.13 7.02
N GLU A 49 28.00 -9.01 6.46
CA GLU A 49 28.35 -7.82 7.26
C GLU A 49 27.13 -6.90 7.33
N VAL A 50 26.81 -6.36 8.50
CA VAL A 50 25.60 -5.57 8.75
C VAL A 50 25.93 -4.11 9.06
N SER A 51 25.45 -3.19 8.22
CA SER A 51 25.53 -1.74 8.45
C SER A 51 24.15 -1.11 8.67
N LYS A 52 23.89 -0.57 9.87
CA LYS A 52 22.61 0.04 10.28
C LYS A 52 22.57 1.54 9.96
N LEU A 53 21.66 1.97 9.07
CA LEU A 53 21.45 3.41 8.82
C LEU A 53 20.63 4.06 9.96
N THR A 54 21.16 5.15 10.51
CA THR A 54 20.59 5.86 11.67
C THR A 54 19.78 7.10 11.29
N LYS A 55 20.14 7.83 10.23
CA LYS A 55 19.43 9.06 9.82
C LYS A 55 18.22 8.75 8.93
N ASN A 56 17.03 9.21 9.31
CA ASN A 56 15.85 9.15 8.45
C ASN A 56 15.90 10.26 7.39
N MET A 57 16.10 9.89 6.12
CA MET A 57 16.21 10.82 5.00
C MET A 57 14.86 11.16 4.31
N ARG A 58 13.74 10.56 4.75
CA ARG A 58 12.39 10.88 4.23
C ARG A 58 11.78 12.11 4.90
N LEU A 59 12.12 12.33 6.18
CA LEU A 59 11.69 13.50 6.92
C LEU A 59 12.45 14.73 6.43
N GLN A 60 11.72 15.74 5.98
CA GLN A 60 12.32 16.97 5.44
C GLN A 60 12.95 17.79 6.56
N SER A 61 14.17 18.29 6.34
CA SER A 61 14.84 19.17 7.29
C SER A 61 14.12 20.52 7.40
N MET A 62 13.45 20.74 8.53
CA MET A 62 12.80 22.00 8.85
C MET A 62 13.81 23.10 9.20
N SER A 63 13.41 24.36 9.05
CA SER A 63 14.31 25.52 9.15
C SER A 63 14.37 26.18 10.52
N SER A 64 13.40 25.95 11.41
CA SER A 64 13.39 26.51 12.77
C SER A 64 13.80 25.50 13.86
N SER A 65 14.18 26.02 15.03
CA SER A 65 14.48 25.22 16.22
C SER A 65 13.32 24.31 16.62
N ASP A 66 12.12 24.87 16.67
CA ASP A 66 10.97 24.25 17.33
C ASP A 66 10.36 23.15 16.45
N GLU A 67 10.31 23.39 15.13
CA GLU A 67 10.01 22.36 14.14
C GLU A 67 11.04 21.22 14.19
N SER A 68 12.33 21.52 14.39
CA SER A 68 13.36 20.48 14.50
C SER A 68 13.14 19.57 15.71
N VAL A 69 12.69 20.10 16.85
CA VAL A 69 12.34 19.32 18.04
C VAL A 69 11.11 18.45 17.80
N GLN A 70 10.07 18.99 17.15
CA GLN A 70 8.88 18.20 16.76
C GLN A 70 9.25 17.07 15.79
N LEU A 71 10.09 17.37 14.78
CA LEU A 71 10.56 16.40 13.80
C LEU A 71 11.39 15.28 14.44
N SER A 72 12.24 15.61 15.43
CA SER A 72 13.01 14.63 16.20
C SER A 72 12.11 13.70 17.02
N ARG A 73 11.17 14.26 17.79
CA ARG A 73 10.17 13.47 18.57
C ARG A 73 9.35 12.55 17.67
N PHE A 74 8.96 13.02 16.48
CA PHE A 74 8.24 12.20 15.50
C PHE A 74 9.13 11.10 14.88
N ALA A 75 10.39 11.38 14.60
CA ALA A 75 11.36 10.41 14.10
C ALA A 75 11.71 9.30 15.11
N GLU A 76 11.58 9.62 16.41
CA GLU A 76 11.71 8.72 17.57
C GLU A 76 10.43 7.91 17.79
N TRP A 77 9.24 8.53 17.79
CA TRP A 77 7.95 7.81 17.85
C TRP A 77 7.81 6.78 16.72
N ILE A 78 8.15 7.15 15.48
CA ILE A 78 8.23 6.21 14.35
C ILE A 78 9.27 5.10 14.60
N ALA A 79 10.40 5.39 15.27
CA ALA A 79 11.37 4.35 15.62
C ALA A 79 10.73 3.31 16.56
N ASN A 80 10.10 3.79 17.63
CA ASN A 80 9.61 2.95 18.71
C ASN A 80 8.43 2.07 18.29
N ILE A 81 7.60 2.54 17.34
CA ILE A 81 6.59 1.69 16.66
C ILE A 81 7.25 0.54 15.90
N GLY A 82 8.36 0.79 15.19
CA GLY A 82 9.05 -0.22 14.39
C GLY A 82 9.84 -1.22 15.23
N ASP A 83 10.53 -0.73 16.25
CA ASP A 83 11.40 -1.52 17.12
C ASP A 83 10.60 -2.23 18.25
N GLY A 84 9.31 -1.90 18.44
CA GLY A 84 8.40 -2.55 19.41
C GLY A 84 8.66 -2.12 20.86
N THR A 85 8.92 -0.83 21.08
CA THR A 85 9.36 -0.28 22.38
C THR A 85 8.38 0.71 23.03
N ILE A 86 7.18 0.86 22.47
CA ILE A 86 6.06 1.61 23.07
C ILE A 86 4.76 0.82 23.02
N GLY A 87 3.86 1.13 23.96
CA GLY A 87 2.59 0.45 24.16
C GLY A 87 2.68 -0.73 25.10
N ASP A 88 1.53 -1.13 25.65
CA ASP A 88 1.43 -2.27 26.55
C ASP A 88 1.38 -3.59 25.76
N GLU A 89 2.15 -4.59 26.20
CA GLU A 89 2.27 -5.89 25.54
C GLU A 89 1.06 -6.77 25.89
N VAL A 90 0.20 -7.05 24.92
CA VAL A 90 -1.05 -7.81 25.05
C VAL A 90 -1.14 -8.81 23.91
N ASP A 91 -1.34 -10.09 24.25
CA ASP A 91 -1.52 -11.20 23.30
C ASP A 91 -0.59 -11.15 22.07
N ASP A 92 0.72 -11.14 22.35
CA ASP A 92 1.80 -11.17 21.34
C ASP A 92 1.91 -9.90 20.46
N ALA A 93 1.21 -8.82 20.81
CA ALA A 93 1.18 -7.51 20.16
C ALA A 93 1.29 -6.35 21.16
N TYR A 94 1.28 -5.09 20.69
CA TYR A 94 1.38 -3.88 21.51
C TYR A 94 0.17 -2.98 21.31
N ILE A 95 -0.48 -2.52 22.37
CA ILE A 95 -1.52 -1.48 22.29
C ILE A 95 -0.84 -0.12 22.44
N ILE A 96 -0.86 0.70 21.38
CA ILE A 96 -0.25 2.04 21.39
C ILE A 96 -1.33 3.13 21.34
N GLU A 97 -1.13 4.19 22.12
CA GLU A 97 -1.88 5.44 21.96
C GLU A 97 -1.35 6.24 20.74
N ILE A 98 -2.28 6.81 19.98
CA ILE A 98 -2.01 7.72 18.87
C ILE A 98 -2.12 9.17 19.37
N PRO A 99 -1.13 10.04 19.13
CA PRO A 99 -1.19 11.44 19.52
C PRO A 99 -2.41 12.17 18.94
N GLU A 100 -3.11 12.94 19.78
CA GLU A 100 -4.35 13.67 19.44
C GLU A 100 -4.21 14.52 18.16
N ASN A 101 -3.06 15.18 17.98
CA ASN A 101 -2.81 16.02 16.81
C ASN A 101 -2.71 15.24 15.48
N MET A 102 -2.58 13.91 15.52
CA MET A 102 -2.64 13.01 14.36
C MET A 102 -4.03 12.41 14.17
N LEU A 103 -4.87 12.36 15.20
CA LEU A 103 -6.22 11.82 15.10
C LEU A 103 -7.13 12.71 14.21
N ILE A 104 -8.15 12.07 13.65
CA ILE A 104 -9.35 12.67 13.06
C ILE A 104 -10.52 12.16 13.88
N GLN A 105 -11.33 13.07 14.41
CA GLN A 105 -12.62 12.74 15.00
C GLN A 105 -13.63 12.45 13.89
N ASP A 106 -14.44 11.41 14.07
CA ASP A 106 -15.52 11.09 13.13
C ASP A 106 -16.71 12.03 13.37
N ASN A 107 -17.14 12.70 12.30
CA ASN A 107 -18.28 13.61 12.34
C ASN A 107 -19.56 13.01 11.73
N GLY A 108 -19.59 11.70 11.46
CA GLY A 108 -20.79 10.91 11.22
C GLY A 108 -20.70 9.93 10.04
N ASP A 109 -19.98 10.31 8.99
CA ASP A 109 -19.49 9.37 7.97
C ASP A 109 -17.95 9.33 8.08
N PRO A 110 -17.36 8.21 8.52
CA PRO A 110 -15.91 8.11 8.70
C PRO A 110 -15.16 8.19 7.37
N ILE A 111 -15.73 7.72 6.26
CA ILE A 111 -15.07 7.82 4.95
C ILE A 111 -15.14 9.27 4.45
N ASP A 112 -16.27 9.96 4.64
CA ASP A 112 -16.42 11.36 4.22
C ASP A 112 -15.52 12.30 5.03
N SER A 113 -15.56 12.20 6.36
CA SER A 113 -14.70 12.94 7.28
C SER A 113 -13.22 12.76 6.93
N PHE A 114 -12.80 11.52 6.66
CA PHE A 114 -11.42 11.21 6.32
C PHE A 114 -11.02 11.70 4.92
N ALA A 115 -11.88 11.53 3.92
CA ALA A 115 -11.64 11.99 2.56
C ALA A 115 -11.51 13.52 2.50
N GLN A 116 -12.31 14.27 3.25
CA GLN A 116 -12.21 15.73 3.32
C GLN A 116 -10.86 16.19 3.90
N VAL A 117 -10.33 15.54 4.94
CA VAL A 117 -9.04 15.93 5.55
C VAL A 117 -7.85 15.57 4.65
N ILE A 118 -7.86 14.42 3.99
CA ILE A 118 -6.75 13.99 3.13
C ILE A 118 -6.81 14.63 1.73
N TYR A 119 -8.00 14.78 1.16
CA TYR A 119 -8.24 15.35 -0.17
C TYR A 119 -9.21 16.56 -0.11
N PRO A 120 -8.84 17.65 0.59
CA PRO A 120 -9.69 18.84 0.72
C PRO A 120 -9.92 19.53 -0.63
N ASN A 121 -11.19 19.73 -0.98
CA ASN A 121 -11.64 20.31 -2.26
C ASN A 121 -11.24 19.48 -3.49
N ILE A 122 -11.36 18.14 -3.42
CA ILE A 122 -10.98 17.21 -4.50
C ILE A 122 -11.53 17.60 -5.89
N GLU A 123 -12.81 17.97 -6.01
CA GLU A 123 -13.40 18.34 -7.31
C GLU A 123 -12.70 19.54 -7.98
N GLN A 124 -12.23 20.50 -7.18
CA GLN A 124 -11.54 21.71 -7.65
C GLN A 124 -10.05 21.46 -7.95
N ARG A 125 -9.52 20.30 -7.56
CA ARG A 125 -8.09 19.95 -7.61
C ARG A 125 -7.81 18.62 -8.32
N ILE A 126 -8.81 18.05 -8.97
CA ILE A 126 -8.72 16.78 -9.70
C ILE A 126 -7.70 16.84 -10.86
N GLU A 127 -7.44 18.02 -11.42
CA GLU A 127 -6.46 18.23 -12.48
C GLU A 127 -5.05 18.60 -11.98
N ASP A 128 -4.88 18.93 -10.68
CA ASP A 128 -3.57 19.25 -10.08
C ASP A 128 -2.75 17.97 -9.85
N PRO A 129 -1.70 17.70 -10.65
CA PRO A 129 -0.97 16.44 -10.55
C PRO A 129 -0.16 16.39 -9.25
N LYS A 130 0.31 17.53 -8.74
CA LYS A 130 1.13 17.58 -7.52
C LYS A 130 0.27 17.31 -6.29
N TYR A 131 -0.91 17.92 -6.23
CA TYR A 131 -1.90 17.65 -5.19
C TYR A 131 -2.27 16.16 -5.12
N LEU A 132 -2.47 15.48 -6.25
CA LEU A 132 -2.76 14.04 -6.27
C LEU A 132 -1.52 13.15 -6.02
N GLN A 133 -0.35 13.58 -6.48
CA GLN A 133 0.94 12.91 -6.27
C GLN A 133 1.30 12.84 -4.78
N ASP A 134 1.22 13.96 -4.07
CA ASP A 134 1.74 14.15 -2.71
C ASP A 134 0.83 13.56 -1.60
N ARG A 135 -0.24 12.84 -1.98
CA ARG A 135 -1.33 12.39 -1.10
C ARG A 135 -1.73 10.93 -1.33
N ALA A 136 -2.01 10.18 -0.26
CA ALA A 136 -2.70 8.89 -0.32
C ALA A 136 -3.47 8.56 0.97
N ILE A 137 -4.52 7.75 0.84
CA ILE A 137 -5.14 7.01 1.94
C ILE A 137 -4.54 5.60 1.98
N LEU A 138 -4.25 5.10 3.18
CA LEU A 138 -3.69 3.79 3.48
C LEU A 138 -4.64 3.03 4.39
N ALA A 139 -4.90 1.76 4.08
CA ALA A 139 -5.65 0.86 4.97
C ALA A 139 -5.02 -0.55 5.02
N PRO A 140 -5.29 -1.36 6.05
CA PRO A 140 -4.69 -2.70 6.17
C PRO A 140 -5.19 -3.69 5.11
N THR A 141 -6.45 -3.58 4.68
CA THR A 141 -7.16 -4.55 3.85
C THR A 141 -7.71 -3.97 2.55
N LEU A 142 -8.00 -4.84 1.57
CA LEU A 142 -8.46 -4.43 0.23
C LEU A 142 -9.92 -3.96 0.19
N ASP A 143 -10.79 -4.45 1.08
CA ASP A 143 -12.20 -4.05 1.16
C ASP A 143 -12.36 -2.58 1.58
N VAL A 144 -11.55 -2.11 2.55
CA VAL A 144 -11.50 -0.70 2.95
C VAL A 144 -10.93 0.17 1.81
N VAL A 145 -9.92 -0.33 1.09
CA VAL A 145 -9.33 0.37 -0.06
C VAL A 145 -10.31 0.49 -1.22
N ASP A 146 -11.06 -0.57 -1.54
CA ASP A 146 -12.11 -0.53 -2.56
C ASP A 146 -13.21 0.46 -2.14
N ALA A 147 -13.73 0.37 -0.90
CA ALA A 147 -14.79 1.24 -0.41
C ALA A 147 -14.43 2.75 -0.46
N VAL A 148 -13.21 3.11 -0.03
CA VAL A 148 -12.74 4.51 -0.11
C VAL A 148 -12.54 4.95 -1.56
N ASN A 149 -11.99 4.10 -2.43
CA ASN A 149 -11.81 4.45 -3.84
C ASN A 149 -13.13 4.61 -4.60
N ASP A 150 -14.12 3.74 -4.33
CA ASP A 150 -15.47 3.82 -4.91
C ASP A 150 -16.20 5.08 -4.44
N TYR A 151 -16.15 5.40 -3.14
CA TYR A 151 -16.64 6.67 -2.59
C TYR A 151 -15.96 7.87 -3.26
N MET A 152 -14.62 7.85 -3.42
CA MET A 152 -13.87 8.97 -3.99
C MET A 152 -14.25 9.21 -5.45
N ILE A 153 -14.45 8.16 -6.26
CA ILE A 153 -14.98 8.30 -7.63
C ILE A 153 -16.43 8.78 -7.62
N GLY A 154 -17.23 8.38 -6.62
CA GLY A 154 -18.60 8.87 -6.42
C GLY A 154 -18.68 10.39 -6.27
N LYS A 155 -17.73 11.00 -5.55
CA LYS A 155 -17.63 12.46 -5.34
C LYS A 155 -17.17 13.26 -6.55
N LEU A 156 -16.59 12.64 -7.58
CA LEU A 156 -16.10 13.39 -8.75
C LEU A 156 -17.24 13.76 -9.70
N SER A 157 -17.33 15.02 -10.10
CA SER A 157 -18.10 15.41 -11.28
C SER A 157 -17.58 14.74 -12.58
N GLY A 158 -18.46 14.58 -13.58
CA GLY A 158 -18.11 14.06 -14.92
C GLY A 158 -18.40 12.57 -15.17
N ASP A 159 -18.34 12.18 -16.45
CA ASP A 159 -18.79 10.88 -16.95
C ASP A 159 -17.94 9.70 -16.45
N CYS A 160 -18.61 8.69 -15.90
CA CYS A 160 -18.00 7.44 -15.49
C CYS A 160 -18.01 6.42 -16.65
N HIS A 161 -16.84 5.99 -17.10
CA HIS A 161 -16.73 4.91 -18.08
C HIS A 161 -16.56 3.56 -17.39
N LYS A 162 -17.43 2.60 -17.75
CA LYS A 162 -17.42 1.23 -17.23
C LYS A 162 -16.61 0.31 -18.12
N TYR A 163 -15.52 -0.25 -17.60
CA TYR A 163 -14.71 -1.22 -18.32
C TYR A 163 -14.88 -2.62 -17.77
N TYR A 164 -15.62 -3.46 -18.49
CA TYR A 164 -15.76 -4.89 -18.18
C TYR A 164 -14.55 -5.70 -18.66
N SER A 165 -14.05 -6.60 -17.82
CA SER A 165 -12.98 -7.54 -18.16
C SER A 165 -13.51 -8.78 -18.91
N SER A 166 -12.62 -9.46 -19.64
CA SER A 166 -12.89 -10.79 -20.20
C SER A 166 -12.08 -11.83 -19.43
N ASN A 167 -12.72 -12.89 -18.94
CA ASN A 167 -12.08 -13.95 -18.15
C ASN A 167 -12.00 -15.26 -18.94
N THR A 168 -10.97 -16.08 -18.70
CA THR A 168 -10.77 -17.38 -19.36
C THR A 168 -10.02 -18.36 -18.44
N VAL A 169 -10.51 -19.59 -18.28
CA VAL A 169 -9.88 -20.62 -17.44
C VAL A 169 -8.65 -21.21 -18.15
N CYS A 170 -7.55 -21.44 -17.42
CA CYS A 170 -6.36 -22.08 -17.95
C CYS A 170 -6.47 -23.61 -17.85
N LYS A 171 -6.60 -24.29 -19.00
CA LYS A 171 -6.80 -25.77 -19.09
C LYS A 171 -5.55 -26.62 -18.74
N SER A 172 -4.46 -26.02 -18.26
CA SER A 172 -3.14 -26.67 -18.13
C SER A 172 -2.96 -27.55 -16.89
N ASP A 173 -3.79 -27.36 -15.87
CA ASP A 173 -3.57 -27.90 -14.51
C ASP A 173 -4.55 -29.02 -14.13
N SER A 174 -5.56 -29.29 -14.98
CA SER A 174 -6.62 -30.26 -14.71
C SER A 174 -6.24 -31.67 -15.18
N ASN A 175 -5.66 -32.46 -14.27
CA ASN A 175 -5.60 -33.92 -14.40
C ASN A 175 -7.03 -34.50 -14.31
N GLY A 176 -7.73 -34.58 -15.45
CA GLY A 176 -9.08 -35.16 -15.56
C GLY A 176 -10.19 -34.13 -15.74
N ASP A 177 -10.40 -33.71 -17.00
CA ASP A 177 -11.65 -33.72 -17.79
C ASP A 177 -13.06 -33.56 -17.12
N MET A 178 -13.18 -32.97 -15.92
CA MET A 178 -14.47 -32.76 -15.23
C MET A 178 -14.63 -31.40 -14.52
N LEU A 179 -13.57 -30.60 -14.35
CA LEU A 179 -13.66 -29.30 -13.65
C LEU A 179 -13.84 -28.08 -14.58
N GLY A 180 -13.65 -28.23 -15.89
CA GLY A 180 -13.66 -27.10 -16.83
C GLY A 180 -14.97 -26.31 -16.87
N ASP A 181 -16.10 -27.01 -16.76
CA ASP A 181 -17.44 -26.42 -16.88
C ASP A 181 -18.02 -25.92 -15.54
N VAL A 182 -17.31 -26.12 -14.42
CA VAL A 182 -17.75 -25.71 -13.08
C VAL A 182 -17.57 -24.20 -12.84
N HIS A 183 -16.69 -23.54 -13.59
CA HIS A 183 -16.34 -22.13 -13.40
C HIS A 183 -17.12 -21.23 -14.36
N THR A 184 -18.36 -20.87 -13.98
CA THR A 184 -19.21 -19.98 -14.79
C THR A 184 -18.59 -18.58 -14.96
N PRO A 185 -18.94 -17.83 -16.03
CA PRO A 185 -18.46 -16.46 -16.20
C PRO A 185 -18.77 -15.56 -15.00
N GLU A 186 -19.94 -15.71 -14.38
CA GLU A 186 -20.38 -14.92 -13.22
C GLU A 186 -19.49 -15.15 -12.00
N PHE A 187 -19.10 -16.42 -11.76
CA PHE A 187 -18.12 -16.77 -10.74
C PHE A 187 -16.73 -16.19 -11.06
N LEU A 188 -16.26 -16.29 -12.30
CA LEU A 188 -14.99 -15.69 -12.72
C LEU A 188 -15.00 -14.15 -12.66
N ASN A 189 -16.17 -13.53 -12.78
CA ASN A 189 -16.37 -12.09 -12.70
C ASN A 189 -16.40 -11.60 -11.24
N SER A 190 -16.99 -12.36 -10.31
CA SER A 190 -17.08 -11.96 -8.90
C SER A 190 -15.75 -12.04 -8.13
N ILE A 191 -14.76 -12.79 -8.63
CA ILE A 191 -13.44 -12.91 -7.99
C ILE A 191 -12.70 -11.56 -7.95
N LYS A 192 -12.59 -11.00 -6.73
CA LYS A 192 -11.59 -9.99 -6.35
C LYS A 192 -10.36 -10.71 -5.80
N CYS A 193 -9.17 -10.45 -6.34
CA CYS A 193 -7.92 -11.10 -5.93
C CYS A 193 -6.69 -10.25 -6.27
N SER A 194 -5.57 -10.51 -5.61
CA SER A 194 -4.36 -9.68 -5.76
C SER A 194 -3.63 -9.88 -7.10
N GLY A 195 -3.09 -8.79 -7.65
CA GLY A 195 -2.30 -8.77 -8.88
C GLY A 195 -3.10 -8.59 -10.18
N VAL A 196 -4.43 -8.57 -10.13
CA VAL A 196 -5.32 -8.23 -11.25
C VAL A 196 -6.35 -7.19 -10.82
N SER A 197 -6.90 -6.46 -11.79
CA SER A 197 -7.99 -5.52 -11.55
C SER A 197 -9.34 -6.24 -11.39
N ASN A 198 -10.31 -5.56 -10.78
CA ASN A 198 -11.69 -6.04 -10.66
C ASN A 198 -12.36 -6.23 -12.04
N HIS A 199 -13.41 -7.06 -12.10
CA HIS A 199 -14.08 -7.37 -13.36
C HIS A 199 -14.77 -6.14 -13.97
N GLU A 200 -15.57 -5.43 -13.18
CA GLU A 200 -15.99 -4.07 -13.49
C GLU A 200 -14.91 -3.11 -12.97
N LEU A 201 -14.46 -2.19 -13.82
CA LEU A 201 -13.54 -1.12 -13.46
C LEU A 201 -14.17 0.21 -13.90
N ASN A 202 -14.64 0.98 -12.91
CA ASN A 202 -15.28 2.28 -13.09
C ASN A 202 -14.20 3.36 -13.05
N LEU A 203 -14.07 4.19 -14.09
CA LEU A 203 -13.04 5.23 -14.20
C LEU A 203 -13.64 6.56 -14.67
N LYS A 204 -13.08 7.67 -14.17
CA LYS A 204 -13.33 9.04 -14.63
C LYS A 204 -12.01 9.69 -15.07
N VAL A 205 -12.08 10.72 -15.92
CA VAL A 205 -10.92 11.59 -16.18
C VAL A 205 -10.51 12.28 -14.87
N GLY A 206 -9.22 12.55 -14.68
CA GLY A 206 -8.69 13.09 -13.43
C GLY A 206 -8.60 12.10 -12.26
N THR A 207 -9.04 10.85 -12.43
CA THR A 207 -8.83 9.81 -11.41
C THR A 207 -7.35 9.38 -11.39
N PRO A 208 -6.66 9.38 -10.22
CA PRO A 208 -5.37 8.75 -10.06
C PRO A 208 -5.51 7.23 -9.95
N VAL A 209 -4.68 6.50 -10.70
CA VAL A 209 -4.63 5.03 -10.73
C VAL A 209 -3.21 4.53 -10.50
N MET A 210 -3.07 3.30 -10.03
CA MET A 210 -1.79 2.62 -9.81
C MET A 210 -1.67 1.42 -10.76
N LEU A 211 -0.52 1.30 -11.42
CA LEU A 211 -0.21 0.19 -12.32
C LEU A 211 0.09 -1.11 -11.53
N LEU A 212 -0.45 -2.25 -11.98
CA LEU A 212 -0.39 -3.56 -11.29
C LEU A 212 0.69 -4.51 -11.83
N ARG A 213 1.34 -4.13 -12.93
CA ARG A 213 2.35 -4.92 -13.65
C ARG A 213 3.42 -3.99 -14.22
N ASN A 214 4.61 -4.53 -14.44
CA ASN A 214 5.62 -3.86 -15.25
C ASN A 214 5.19 -3.94 -16.72
N ILE A 215 5.21 -2.81 -17.42
CA ILE A 215 4.95 -2.71 -18.87
C ILE A 215 6.23 -2.25 -19.57
N ASP A 216 6.81 -1.15 -19.09
CA ASP A 216 8.03 -0.55 -19.59
C ASP A 216 8.79 0.09 -18.42
N PRO A 217 9.63 -0.69 -17.69
CA PRO A 217 10.39 -0.17 -16.55
C PRO A 217 11.35 0.95 -16.92
N SER A 218 11.91 0.93 -18.13
CA SER A 218 12.79 1.95 -18.69
C SER A 218 12.12 3.33 -18.73
N ASN A 219 10.85 3.39 -19.12
CA ASN A 219 10.05 4.61 -19.14
C ASN A 219 9.13 4.74 -17.90
N GLY A 220 9.53 4.15 -16.77
CA GLY A 220 8.87 4.32 -15.47
C GLY A 220 7.54 3.58 -15.28
N LEU A 221 7.10 2.75 -16.25
CA LEU A 221 5.85 1.98 -16.17
C LEU A 221 6.05 0.65 -15.42
N CYS A 222 6.28 0.77 -14.12
CA CYS A 222 6.45 -0.31 -13.16
C CYS A 222 5.15 -0.60 -12.37
N ASN A 223 5.04 -1.81 -11.83
CA ASN A 223 4.07 -2.14 -10.79
C ASN A 223 4.26 -1.20 -9.58
N GLY A 224 3.24 -0.43 -9.23
CA GLY A 224 3.30 0.62 -8.19
C GLY A 224 3.36 2.05 -8.73
N THR A 225 3.68 2.27 -10.01
CA THR A 225 3.68 3.62 -10.61
C THR A 225 2.28 4.23 -10.55
N ARG A 226 2.17 5.44 -9.98
CA ARG A 226 0.93 6.22 -9.94
C ARG A 226 0.81 7.04 -11.23
N LEU A 227 -0.39 7.05 -11.80
CA LEU A 227 -0.74 7.67 -13.07
C LEU A 227 -2.03 8.49 -12.90
N LEU A 228 -2.14 9.63 -13.55
CA LEU A 228 -3.37 10.43 -13.63
C LEU A 228 -4.07 10.18 -14.96
N ILE A 229 -5.34 9.78 -14.96
CA ILE A 229 -6.09 9.58 -16.22
C ILE A 229 -6.36 10.93 -16.89
N ILE A 230 -5.88 11.09 -18.12
CA ILE A 230 -6.16 12.24 -18.99
C ILE A 230 -7.32 11.93 -19.96
N ARG A 231 -7.38 10.69 -20.49
CA ARG A 231 -8.38 10.30 -21.48
C ARG A 231 -8.80 8.85 -21.33
N LEU A 232 -10.10 8.61 -21.46
CA LEU A 232 -10.72 7.29 -21.44
C LEU A 232 -11.02 6.83 -22.88
N GLY A 233 -10.21 5.91 -23.40
CA GLY A 233 -10.44 5.26 -24.70
C GLY A 233 -10.95 3.83 -24.54
N SER A 234 -11.58 3.26 -25.56
CA SER A 234 -12.17 1.91 -25.51
C SER A 234 -11.14 0.79 -25.28
N TYR A 235 -9.92 0.97 -25.82
CA TYR A 235 -8.86 -0.05 -25.84
C TYR A 235 -7.56 0.37 -25.13
N VAL A 236 -7.36 1.68 -24.93
CA VAL A 236 -6.21 2.31 -24.25
C VAL A 236 -6.70 3.43 -23.33
N LEU A 237 -6.06 3.58 -22.18
CA LEU A 237 -6.16 4.79 -21.35
C LEU A 237 -4.98 5.71 -21.71
N GLU A 238 -5.22 7.02 -21.84
CA GLU A 238 -4.14 8.01 -21.84
C GLU A 238 -3.96 8.54 -20.43
N CYS A 239 -2.75 8.39 -19.88
CA CYS A 239 -2.43 8.84 -18.52
C CYS A 239 -1.17 9.72 -18.49
N LYS A 240 -1.04 10.50 -17.42
CA LYS A 240 0.19 11.24 -17.05
C LYS A 240 0.90 10.49 -15.92
N ILE A 241 2.21 10.29 -15.99
CA ILE A 241 2.95 9.73 -14.84
C ILE A 241 3.01 10.77 -13.71
N LEU A 242 2.69 10.35 -12.48
CA LEU A 242 2.69 11.22 -11.29
C LEU A 242 4.00 11.17 -10.49
N THR A 243 4.78 10.09 -10.56
CA THR A 243 5.97 9.88 -9.70
C THR A 243 7.15 9.28 -10.46
N GLY A 244 8.37 9.53 -9.97
CA GLY A 244 9.61 9.01 -10.55
C GLY A 244 10.28 9.95 -11.56
N HIS A 245 11.30 9.45 -12.28
CA HIS A 245 12.08 10.25 -13.24
C HIS A 245 11.26 10.73 -14.45
N SER A 246 10.19 10.02 -14.79
CA SER A 246 9.27 10.32 -15.89
C SER A 246 8.00 11.04 -15.42
N ALA A 247 8.00 11.61 -14.21
CA ALA A 247 6.86 12.38 -13.70
C ALA A 247 6.57 13.58 -14.62
N GLY A 248 5.37 13.62 -15.18
CA GLY A 248 4.98 14.57 -16.22
C GLY A 248 4.69 13.93 -17.58
N ASP A 249 5.32 12.79 -17.89
CA ASP A 249 5.22 12.15 -19.22
C ASP A 249 3.83 11.58 -19.49
N LYS A 250 3.42 11.63 -20.76
CA LYS A 250 2.18 11.03 -21.26
C LYS A 250 2.41 9.60 -21.74
N VAL A 251 1.54 8.69 -21.31
CA VAL A 251 1.65 7.26 -21.59
C VAL A 251 0.30 6.65 -22.00
N LEU A 252 0.35 5.60 -22.82
CA LEU A 252 -0.83 4.82 -23.20
C LEU A 252 -0.80 3.47 -22.47
N VAL A 253 -1.86 3.18 -21.70
CA VAL A 253 -1.99 1.92 -20.96
C VAL A 253 -3.02 1.03 -21.67
N PRO A 254 -2.60 -0.06 -22.35
CA PRO A 254 -3.51 -0.99 -23.02
C PRO A 254 -4.10 -2.03 -22.04
N ARG A 255 -5.15 -2.73 -22.48
CA ARG A 255 -5.66 -3.92 -21.78
C ARG A 255 -4.71 -5.11 -21.91
N LEU A 256 -4.23 -5.64 -20.79
CA LEU A 256 -3.37 -6.82 -20.71
C LEU A 256 -4.12 -8.05 -20.20
N SER A 257 -3.70 -9.24 -20.62
CA SER A 257 -4.27 -10.52 -20.18
C SER A 257 -3.49 -11.07 -18.98
N LEU A 258 -4.00 -10.83 -17.77
CA LEU A 258 -3.29 -11.06 -16.52
C LEU A 258 -3.72 -12.34 -15.80
N THR A 259 -2.78 -13.10 -15.26
CA THR A 259 -3.07 -14.16 -14.28
C THR A 259 -3.03 -13.58 -12.86
N PRO A 260 -3.96 -13.95 -11.95
CA PRO A 260 -3.88 -13.66 -10.52
C PRO A 260 -2.54 -14.08 -9.91
N SER A 261 -2.11 -13.34 -8.89
CA SER A 261 -0.93 -13.70 -8.07
C SER A 261 -1.35 -14.32 -6.72
N ASP A 262 -2.64 -14.62 -6.56
CA ASP A 262 -3.27 -14.95 -5.29
C ASP A 262 -3.50 -16.47 -5.16
N VAL A 263 -2.66 -17.14 -4.37
CA VAL A 263 -2.71 -18.62 -4.20
C VAL A 263 -3.96 -19.13 -3.48
N ARG A 264 -4.86 -18.24 -3.05
CA ARG A 264 -6.18 -18.61 -2.49
C ARG A 264 -7.18 -19.00 -3.57
N VAL A 265 -6.94 -18.64 -4.84
CA VAL A 265 -7.72 -19.14 -5.98
C VAL A 265 -7.18 -20.54 -6.32
N PRO A 266 -7.98 -21.62 -6.18
CA PRO A 266 -7.47 -23.00 -6.31
C PRO A 266 -7.31 -23.48 -7.76
N PHE A 267 -7.42 -22.57 -8.74
CA PHE A 267 -7.30 -22.83 -10.17
C PHE A 267 -6.68 -21.60 -10.85
N LYS A 268 -6.06 -21.82 -12.02
CA LYS A 268 -5.52 -20.72 -12.83
C LYS A 268 -6.58 -20.20 -13.81
N PHE A 269 -6.75 -18.89 -13.85
CA PHE A 269 -7.49 -18.20 -14.91
C PHE A 269 -6.74 -16.95 -15.35
N GLN A 270 -7.11 -16.41 -16.51
CA GLN A 270 -6.59 -15.19 -17.07
C GLN A 270 -7.70 -14.15 -17.21
N ARG A 271 -7.45 -12.92 -16.74
CA ARG A 271 -8.36 -11.76 -16.82
C ARG A 271 -7.77 -10.71 -17.76
N ARG A 272 -8.43 -10.43 -18.88
CA ARG A 272 -8.06 -9.35 -19.80
C ARG A 272 -8.76 -8.05 -19.41
N GLN A 273 -7.99 -7.13 -18.85
CA GLN A 273 -8.45 -5.84 -18.31
C GLN A 273 -7.32 -4.81 -18.41
N PHE A 274 -7.61 -3.52 -18.20
CA PHE A 274 -6.52 -2.55 -17.95
C PHE A 274 -5.77 -2.94 -16.67
N PRO A 275 -4.42 -2.97 -16.68
CA PRO A 275 -3.60 -3.42 -15.54
C PRO A 275 -3.48 -2.33 -14.46
N VAL A 276 -4.59 -1.69 -14.07
CA VAL A 276 -4.63 -0.56 -13.14
C VAL A 276 -5.68 -0.75 -12.04
N MET A 277 -5.43 -0.20 -10.87
CA MET A 277 -6.42 -0.01 -9.80
C MET A 277 -6.55 1.48 -9.46
N ILE A 278 -7.68 1.90 -8.90
CA ILE A 278 -7.87 3.28 -8.42
C ILE A 278 -6.90 3.53 -7.25
N SER A 279 -6.37 4.75 -7.14
CA SER A 279 -5.24 5.08 -6.25
C SER A 279 -5.47 6.36 -5.44
N TYR A 280 -6.70 6.66 -5.03
CA TYR A 280 -6.92 7.58 -3.90
C TYR A 280 -6.56 6.91 -2.58
N ALA A 281 -6.99 5.65 -2.43
CA ALA A 281 -6.58 4.72 -1.38
C ALA A 281 -5.74 3.56 -1.93
N MET A 282 -4.85 3.00 -1.10
CA MET A 282 -4.08 1.78 -1.38
C MET A 282 -3.84 1.00 -0.09
N THR A 283 -3.46 -0.28 -0.17
CA THR A 283 -3.10 -1.02 1.05
C THR A 283 -1.75 -0.53 1.59
N ILE A 284 -1.54 -0.64 2.90
CA ILE A 284 -0.26 -0.31 3.54
C ILE A 284 0.91 -1.06 2.87
N ASN A 285 0.71 -2.33 2.52
CA ASN A 285 1.72 -3.15 1.84
C ASN A 285 2.03 -2.63 0.42
N LYS A 286 1.12 -1.91 -0.24
CA LYS A 286 1.34 -1.25 -1.53
C LYS A 286 2.01 0.13 -1.42
N SER A 287 2.00 0.75 -0.23
CA SER A 287 2.71 2.02 0.00
C SER A 287 4.17 1.85 0.40
N GLN A 288 4.63 0.63 0.73
CA GLN A 288 6.02 0.35 1.06
C GLN A 288 6.97 0.89 -0.01
N GLY A 289 8.02 1.60 0.42
CA GLY A 289 8.96 2.31 -0.46
C GLY A 289 8.53 3.71 -0.89
N GLN A 290 7.23 4.01 -0.99
CA GLN A 290 6.73 5.34 -1.34
C GLN A 290 7.01 6.37 -0.24
N SER A 291 7.01 7.66 -0.62
CA SER A 291 7.12 8.81 0.27
C SER A 291 6.08 9.85 -0.17
N LEU A 292 5.31 10.39 0.78
CA LEU A 292 4.15 11.25 0.51
C LEU A 292 4.14 12.44 1.48
N ALA A 293 3.67 13.62 1.06
CA ALA A 293 3.59 14.76 1.96
C ALA A 293 2.38 14.71 2.90
N ASN A 294 1.31 14.02 2.50
CA ASN A 294 0.11 13.81 3.32
C ASN A 294 -0.30 12.34 3.24
N VAL A 295 -0.54 11.72 4.39
CA VAL A 295 -0.86 10.31 4.54
C VAL A 295 -2.04 10.19 5.48
N GLY A 296 -3.17 9.68 4.96
CA GLY A 296 -4.25 9.19 5.79
C GLY A 296 -4.04 7.71 6.09
N LEU A 297 -3.92 7.32 7.35
CA LEU A 297 -4.07 5.93 7.78
C LEU A 297 -5.48 5.67 8.33
N TYR A 298 -6.30 4.91 7.60
CA TYR A 298 -7.65 4.52 8.03
C TYR A 298 -7.63 3.10 8.58
N LEU A 299 -7.79 2.97 9.90
CA LEU A 299 -7.87 1.71 10.63
C LEU A 299 -9.32 1.43 11.03
N LYS A 300 -10.16 1.08 10.04
CA LYS A 300 -11.47 0.46 10.30
C LYS A 300 -11.35 -0.86 11.09
N LYS A 301 -10.19 -1.51 10.98
CA LYS A 301 -9.70 -2.56 11.89
C LYS A 301 -8.21 -2.31 12.15
N PRO A 302 -7.65 -2.79 13.27
CA PRO A 302 -6.22 -2.69 13.55
C PRO A 302 -5.34 -3.38 12.49
N VAL A 303 -4.05 -3.09 12.52
CA VAL A 303 -3.09 -3.85 11.68
C VAL A 303 -2.91 -5.28 12.20
N PHE A 304 -2.63 -6.20 11.28
CA PHE A 304 -2.64 -7.65 11.55
C PHE A 304 -1.31 -8.35 11.21
N SER A 305 -0.27 -7.59 10.85
CA SER A 305 1.00 -8.13 10.39
C SER A 305 2.18 -7.28 10.85
N HIS A 306 3.33 -7.94 11.06
CA HIS A 306 4.58 -7.34 11.52
C HIS A 306 4.89 -6.03 10.80
N GLY A 307 5.14 -4.96 11.58
CA GLY A 307 5.62 -3.65 11.12
C GLY A 307 4.69 -2.93 10.14
N GLN A 308 3.46 -3.42 9.94
CA GLN A 308 2.48 -2.80 9.04
C GLN A 308 2.15 -1.36 9.50
N LEU A 309 1.94 -1.14 10.80
CA LEU A 309 1.74 0.21 11.35
C LEU A 309 2.97 1.10 11.13
N TYR A 310 4.17 0.59 11.41
CA TYR A 310 5.43 1.28 11.10
C TYR A 310 5.50 1.71 9.62
N VAL A 311 5.20 0.82 8.67
CA VAL A 311 5.21 1.16 7.24
C VAL A 311 4.26 2.31 6.97
N ALA A 312 3.03 2.26 7.47
CA ALA A 312 2.04 3.30 7.25
C ALA A 312 2.50 4.68 7.74
N VAL A 313 2.85 4.81 9.03
CA VAL A 313 3.26 6.10 9.62
C VAL A 313 4.57 6.62 9.02
N SER A 314 5.48 5.72 8.64
CA SER A 314 6.77 6.08 8.02
C SER A 314 6.69 6.45 6.53
N ARG A 315 5.50 6.51 5.91
CA ARG A 315 5.34 7.02 4.53
C ARG A 315 5.38 8.54 4.43
N VAL A 316 5.07 9.26 5.52
CA VAL A 316 4.97 10.72 5.48
C VAL A 316 6.35 11.40 5.47
N THR A 317 6.44 12.59 4.85
CA THR A 317 7.67 13.43 4.87
C THR A 317 7.70 14.51 5.95
N ASN A 318 6.58 14.77 6.64
CA ASN A 318 6.46 15.76 7.72
C ASN A 318 5.40 15.33 8.76
N PRO A 319 5.54 15.61 10.08
CA PRO A 319 4.60 15.13 11.09
C PRO A 319 3.16 15.58 10.87
N THR A 320 2.96 16.85 10.47
CA THR A 320 1.64 17.45 10.23
C THR A 320 0.87 16.82 9.07
N GLY A 321 1.55 16.09 8.19
CA GLY A 321 0.94 15.42 7.05
C GLY A 321 0.34 14.05 7.39
N LEU A 322 0.65 13.48 8.55
CA LEU A 322 0.08 12.20 8.99
C LEU A 322 -1.24 12.45 9.72
N LYS A 323 -2.30 11.80 9.23
CA LYS A 323 -3.59 11.76 9.92
C LYS A 323 -4.10 10.33 10.01
N ILE A 324 -4.72 10.00 11.14
CA ILE A 324 -5.11 8.64 11.51
C ILE A 324 -6.58 8.67 11.95
N LEU A 325 -7.39 7.76 11.41
CA LEU A 325 -8.75 7.52 11.86
C LEU A 325 -8.84 6.07 12.33
N LEU A 326 -9.27 5.91 13.58
CA LEU A 326 -9.49 4.63 14.23
C LEU A 326 -11.01 4.42 14.33
N CYS A 327 -11.52 3.27 13.90
CA CYS A 327 -12.86 2.85 14.28
C CYS A 327 -12.77 1.91 15.48
N SER A 328 -13.64 2.12 16.46
CA SER A 328 -13.97 1.12 17.47
C SER A 328 -15.12 0.23 16.95
N ASP A 329 -15.17 -1.03 17.37
CA ASP A 329 -16.35 -1.91 17.20
C ASP A 329 -17.39 -1.69 18.34
N GLU A 330 -17.04 -0.93 19.38
CA GLU A 330 -17.94 -0.42 20.45
C GLU A 330 -18.17 1.10 20.29
N ASP A 331 -19.35 1.62 20.68
CA ASP A 331 -19.82 3.00 20.42
C ASP A 331 -19.06 4.12 21.20
N GLY A 332 -17.75 4.24 21.03
CA GLY A 332 -16.91 5.28 21.63
C GLY A 332 -15.70 5.67 20.79
N GLU A 333 -15.21 6.90 20.98
CA GLU A 333 -13.92 7.32 20.40
C GLU A 333 -12.78 6.52 21.04
N THR A 334 -11.88 5.98 20.20
CA THR A 334 -10.64 5.35 20.66
C THR A 334 -9.43 6.14 20.17
N ASN A 335 -8.47 6.37 21.06
CA ASN A 335 -7.15 6.91 20.72
C ASN A 335 -6.11 5.79 20.42
N SER A 336 -6.47 4.53 20.63
CA SER A 336 -5.52 3.41 20.75
C SER A 336 -5.67 2.37 19.66
N THR A 337 -4.55 1.78 19.23
CA THR A 337 -4.55 0.74 18.19
C THR A 337 -3.45 -0.31 18.38
N VAL A 338 -3.65 -1.48 17.76
CA VAL A 338 -2.69 -2.58 17.81
C VAL A 338 -1.50 -2.29 16.90
N ASN A 339 -0.30 -2.50 17.42
CA ASN A 339 0.96 -2.56 16.68
C ASN A 339 1.52 -3.98 16.77
N VAL A 340 1.76 -4.62 15.63
CA VAL A 340 2.28 -6.00 15.56
C VAL A 340 3.78 -5.95 15.28
N VAL A 341 4.59 -6.48 16.20
CA VAL A 341 6.06 -6.55 16.07
C VAL A 341 6.55 -7.92 16.51
N TYR A 342 7.40 -8.55 15.70
CA TYR A 342 7.98 -9.88 15.98
C TYR A 342 9.43 -9.70 16.40
N LYS A 343 9.68 -9.66 17.71
CA LYS A 343 11.01 -9.47 18.33
C LYS A 343 12.04 -10.49 17.83
N GLU A 344 11.60 -11.69 17.44
CA GLU A 344 12.43 -12.77 16.88
C GLU A 344 13.21 -12.32 15.63
N VAL A 345 12.62 -11.47 14.80
CA VAL A 345 13.24 -10.97 13.56
C VAL A 345 14.46 -10.09 13.85
N PHE A 346 14.57 -9.53 15.05
CA PHE A 346 15.70 -8.69 15.46
C PHE A 346 16.82 -9.46 16.17
N GLN A 347 16.64 -10.75 16.50
CA GLN A 347 17.62 -11.52 17.28
C GLN A 347 18.93 -11.85 16.54
N ASN A 348 18.91 -11.81 15.20
CA ASN A 348 20.05 -12.11 14.34
C ASN A 348 20.52 -10.88 13.54
N LEU A 349 20.48 -9.66 14.09
CA LEU A 349 20.88 -8.43 13.38
C LEU A 349 22.22 -7.84 13.87
#